data_AF-A0A2V7TTY1-F1
#
_entry.id   AF-A0A2V7TTY1-F1
#
_cell.length_a   1.000
_cell.length_b   1.000
_cell.length_c   1.000
_cell.angle_alpha   90.00
_cell.angle_beta   90.00
_cell.angle_gamma   90.00
#
_symmetry.space_group_name_H-M   'P 1'
#
loop_
_entity.id
_entity.type
_entity.pdbx_description
1 polymer ?
#
loop_
_entity_poly.entity_id
_entity_poly.type
_entity_poly.pdbx_seq_one_letter_code
_entity_poly.pdbx_strand_id
1 'polypeptide(L)'
;METLGRYRIAGELGRGGMGVVYRAVDDRLGREVALKVLTPGPQSDPELEARLRREARAAAGLTHPSICVVYEIDEADGATFIAMELVRGQPLAALVRPGMSPARALELAIEVAEGLAEAHAHGVVHRDLKPTNVMVTESGRAKIIDFGLAKLWKPLDPIESGADTPARGQTDPGRIIGTAAYMSPEQVRGGAVDPRSDVFAFGALLFEMLSGFSAFRRETGVETLHAVLKEPAPRLGDAGLGPAAADVQAILDRCLAKEPSARYTGVPELLEDLRAARSRLHAGGRASAPAAPVGVRSGGPMRVLIVDDEDPAREILREYLSREEDIEIVGECANGFEAVKAVAELSPDLLLLDIQMPKLTGFEVLELVGHDLAVVFVTAYDEHALRAFEVNAVDYLLKPVAADRLRAALARARERVRARAPVPVAALLRAVRPAGAAAERILVRDGSKVVVIPAADLDYAEAQDDYVGLHTKGKVHLKQQTLAGLEQSLDPNRFVRIHRSYVLNVDRLARLETEGEGRAAVLVDGTRLAVSRAGYARLKALL
;
A
#
# COMPACT_ATOMS: atom_id res chain seq x y z
N MET A 1 0.37 -9.50 -38.03
CA MET A 1 1.18 -8.83 -36.99
C MET A 1 1.46 -7.44 -37.51
N GLU A 2 1.08 -6.44 -36.75
CA GLU A 2 1.34 -5.04 -37.08
C GLU A 2 2.82 -4.72 -36.82
N THR A 3 3.45 -3.95 -37.70
CA THR A 3 4.87 -3.59 -37.63
C THR A 3 4.96 -2.07 -37.65
N LEU A 4 5.80 -1.49 -36.81
CA LEU A 4 6.09 -0.06 -36.81
C LEU A 4 7.59 0.12 -37.03
N GLY A 5 7.97 0.58 -38.22
CA GLY A 5 9.37 0.57 -38.65
C GLY A 5 10.00 -0.83 -38.58
N ARG A 6 11.02 -1.01 -37.71
CA ARG A 6 11.70 -2.30 -37.50
C ARG A 6 11.14 -3.15 -36.35
N TYR A 7 10.10 -2.65 -35.68
CA TYR A 7 9.55 -3.31 -34.50
C TYR A 7 8.29 -4.07 -34.85
N ARG A 8 8.33 -5.37 -34.57
CA ARG A 8 7.18 -6.24 -34.71
C ARG A 8 6.41 -6.28 -33.41
N ILE A 9 5.17 -5.79 -33.44
CA ILE A 9 4.32 -5.66 -32.25
C ILE A 9 3.80 -7.04 -31.83
N ALA A 10 4.09 -7.42 -30.58
CA ALA A 10 3.72 -8.69 -29.99
C ALA A 10 2.47 -8.60 -29.09
N GLY A 11 2.12 -7.41 -28.59
CA GLY A 11 0.91 -7.19 -27.79
C GLY A 11 0.93 -5.82 -27.10
N GLU A 12 -0.23 -5.36 -26.64
CA GLU A 12 -0.37 -4.12 -25.86
C GLU A 12 -0.01 -4.39 -24.39
N LEU A 13 0.84 -3.54 -23.80
CA LEU A 13 1.19 -3.56 -22.38
C LEU A 13 0.34 -2.59 -21.57
N GLY A 14 -0.12 -1.49 -22.18
CA GLY A 14 -1.01 -0.54 -21.54
C GLY A 14 -1.26 0.72 -22.36
N ARG A 15 -2.30 1.47 -21.98
CA ARG A 15 -2.79 2.64 -22.73
C ARG A 15 -2.94 3.89 -21.87
N GLY A 16 -2.20 4.93 -22.23
CA GLY A 16 -2.36 6.33 -21.83
C GLY A 16 -3.42 7.04 -22.73
N GLY A 17 -3.81 8.30 -22.64
CA GLY A 17 -3.25 9.48 -22.01
C GLY A 17 -2.45 10.21 -23.06
N MET A 18 -1.28 9.63 -23.31
CA MET A 18 -0.24 10.21 -24.13
C MET A 18 0.26 9.21 -25.20
N GLY A 19 -0.39 8.05 -25.32
CA GLY A 19 0.06 6.98 -26.21
C GLY A 19 -0.30 5.58 -25.74
N VAL A 20 0.12 4.60 -26.52
CA VAL A 20 -0.03 3.17 -26.25
C VAL A 20 1.37 2.58 -26.09
N VAL A 21 1.55 1.72 -25.09
CA VAL A 21 2.80 0.98 -24.88
C VAL A 21 2.58 -0.45 -25.34
N TYR A 22 3.43 -0.92 -26.24
CA TYR A 22 3.41 -2.27 -26.77
C TYR A 22 4.63 -3.05 -26.31
N ARG A 23 4.48 -4.36 -26.13
CA ARG A 23 5.59 -5.30 -26.20
C ARG A 23 5.90 -5.52 -27.66
N ALA A 24 7.14 -5.30 -28.07
CA ALA A 24 7.58 -5.52 -29.43
C ALA A 24 8.92 -6.26 -29.47
N VAL A 25 9.28 -6.78 -30.63
CA VAL A 25 10.60 -7.36 -30.88
C VAL A 25 11.32 -6.48 -31.90
N ASP A 26 12.56 -6.10 -31.60
CA ASP A 26 13.46 -5.45 -32.55
C ASP A 26 13.97 -6.52 -33.53
N ASP A 27 13.46 -6.55 -34.76
CA ASP A 27 13.79 -7.63 -35.71
C ASP A 27 15.26 -7.58 -36.18
N ARG A 28 15.99 -6.48 -35.96
CA ARG A 28 17.43 -6.40 -36.27
C ARG A 28 18.30 -7.02 -35.18
N LEU A 29 17.94 -6.79 -33.92
CA LEU A 29 18.73 -7.21 -32.77
C LEU A 29 18.19 -8.47 -32.08
N GLY A 30 16.97 -8.91 -32.44
CA GLY A 30 16.32 -10.08 -31.86
C GLY A 30 15.90 -9.92 -30.39
N ARG A 31 15.80 -8.68 -29.88
CA ARG A 31 15.49 -8.40 -28.47
C ARG A 31 14.05 -7.94 -28.27
N GLU A 32 13.45 -8.29 -27.14
CA GLU A 32 12.18 -7.71 -26.71
C GLU A 32 12.36 -6.28 -26.19
N VAL A 33 11.42 -5.40 -26.52
CA VAL A 33 11.40 -4.00 -26.10
C VAL A 33 10.00 -3.57 -25.66
N ALA A 34 9.94 -2.54 -24.84
CA ALA A 34 8.72 -1.75 -24.66
C ALA A 34 8.73 -0.63 -25.71
N LEU A 35 7.68 -0.55 -26.51
CA LEU A 35 7.51 0.41 -27.60
C LEU A 35 6.35 1.35 -27.27
N LYS A 36 6.66 2.57 -26.83
CA LYS A 36 5.67 3.59 -26.52
C LYS A 36 5.40 4.42 -27.77
N VAL A 37 4.26 4.19 -28.39
CA VAL A 37 3.77 4.93 -29.55
C VAL A 37 2.95 6.11 -29.05
N LEU A 38 3.32 7.30 -29.49
CA LEU A 38 2.82 8.54 -28.92
C LEU A 38 1.64 9.02 -29.77
N THR A 39 0.57 9.46 -29.11
CA THR A 39 -0.61 9.93 -29.84
C THR A 39 -0.30 11.26 -30.52
N PRO A 40 -0.60 11.46 -31.82
CA PRO A 40 -0.36 12.72 -32.50
C PRO A 40 -1.01 13.89 -31.74
N GLY A 41 -0.22 14.91 -31.40
CA GLY A 41 -0.73 16.17 -30.88
C GLY A 41 -1.42 16.99 -32.00
N PRO A 42 -2.35 17.89 -31.66
CA PRO A 42 -2.95 18.80 -32.64
C PRO A 42 -1.87 19.76 -33.16
N GLN A 43 -1.54 19.63 -34.46
CA GLN A 43 -0.59 20.45 -35.23
C GLN A 43 0.83 20.56 -34.64
N SER A 44 1.78 19.99 -35.37
CA SER A 44 3.23 20.05 -35.19
C SER A 44 3.73 21.48 -34.98
N ASP A 45 3.86 21.90 -33.73
CA ASP A 45 4.71 23.02 -33.34
C ASP A 45 6.17 22.57 -33.46
N PRO A 46 6.94 23.08 -34.45
CA PRO A 46 8.32 22.66 -34.67
C PRO A 46 9.23 22.93 -33.47
N GLU A 47 8.89 23.93 -32.64
CA GLU A 47 9.67 24.30 -31.45
C GLU A 47 9.44 23.31 -30.31
N LEU A 48 8.20 22.84 -30.15
CA LEU A 48 7.82 21.78 -29.22
C LEU A 48 8.48 20.46 -29.59
N GLU A 49 8.50 20.13 -30.88
CA GLU A 49 9.13 18.92 -31.40
C GLU A 49 10.66 18.98 -31.24
N ALA A 50 11.28 20.12 -31.53
CA ALA A 50 12.71 20.32 -31.30
C ALA A 50 13.09 20.20 -29.81
N ARG A 51 12.26 20.73 -28.91
CA ARG A 51 12.43 20.58 -27.46
C ARG A 51 12.27 19.13 -27.01
N LEU A 52 11.26 18.43 -27.52
CA LEU A 52 11.05 17.00 -27.26
C LEU A 52 12.27 16.19 -27.70
N ARG A 53 12.74 16.36 -28.94
CA ARG A 53 13.93 15.68 -29.46
C ARG A 53 15.18 15.98 -28.62
N ARG A 54 15.32 17.20 -28.09
CA ARG A 54 16.44 17.56 -27.20
C ARG A 54 16.36 16.86 -25.85
N GLU A 55 15.22 16.90 -25.18
CA GLU A 55 15.02 16.24 -23.88
C GLU A 55 15.08 14.70 -24.00
N ALA A 56 14.55 14.16 -25.09
CA ALA A 56 14.65 12.77 -25.51
C ALA A 56 16.10 12.29 -25.64
N ARG A 57 16.94 13.05 -26.35
CA ARG A 57 18.38 12.73 -26.52
C ARG A 57 19.13 12.80 -25.20
N ALA A 58 18.82 13.78 -24.35
CA ALA A 58 19.41 13.88 -23.02
C ALA A 58 19.04 12.65 -22.16
N ALA A 59 17.78 12.21 -22.20
CA ALA A 59 17.33 11.02 -21.49
C ALA A 59 17.93 9.71 -22.05
N ALA A 60 18.15 9.61 -23.36
CA ALA A 60 18.77 8.44 -23.99
C ALA A 60 20.26 8.25 -23.62
N GLY A 61 20.94 9.31 -23.17
CA GLY A 61 22.30 9.23 -22.65
C GLY A 61 22.40 8.63 -21.24
N LEU A 62 21.28 8.49 -20.52
CA LEU A 62 21.26 8.00 -19.15
C LEU A 62 21.43 6.48 -19.10
N THR A 63 22.44 6.02 -18.39
CA THR A 63 22.65 4.59 -18.10
C THR A 63 22.83 4.40 -16.61
N HIS A 64 21.79 3.90 -15.94
CA HIS A 64 21.82 3.66 -14.49
C HIS A 64 20.92 2.47 -14.12
N PRO A 65 21.28 1.65 -13.11
CA PRO A 65 20.45 0.53 -12.67
C PRO A 65 19.01 0.91 -12.33
N SER A 66 18.80 2.12 -11.79
CA SER A 66 17.47 2.64 -11.43
C SER A 66 16.79 3.46 -12.53
N ILE A 67 17.32 3.51 -13.76
CA ILE A 67 16.73 4.22 -14.90
C ILE A 67 16.48 3.25 -16.05
N CYS A 68 15.28 3.28 -16.62
CA CYS A 68 14.95 2.55 -17.83
C CYS A 68 15.77 3.07 -19.00
N VAL A 69 16.44 2.17 -19.70
CA VAL A 69 17.27 2.56 -20.84
C VAL A 69 16.37 2.85 -22.04
N VAL A 70 16.47 4.06 -22.58
CA VAL A 70 15.88 4.41 -23.87
C VAL A 70 16.86 4.00 -24.96
N TYR A 71 16.44 3.09 -25.84
CA TYR A 71 17.28 2.63 -26.94
C TYR A 71 17.22 3.57 -28.13
N GLU A 72 16.02 4.02 -28.49
CA GLU A 72 15.84 4.98 -29.56
C GLU A 72 14.52 5.72 -29.47
N ILE A 73 14.50 6.86 -30.15
CA ILE A 73 13.33 7.71 -30.35
C ILE A 73 13.34 8.06 -31.82
N ASP A 74 12.29 7.64 -32.53
CA ASP A 74 12.21 7.76 -33.98
C ASP A 74 10.77 7.93 -34.44
N GLU A 75 10.59 8.17 -35.73
CA GLU A 75 9.30 8.28 -36.38
C GLU A 75 9.20 7.23 -37.50
N ALA A 76 8.13 6.44 -37.48
CA ALA A 76 7.82 5.50 -38.54
C ALA A 76 6.32 5.54 -38.82
N ASP A 77 5.95 5.39 -40.10
CA ASP A 77 4.55 5.26 -40.53
C ASP A 77 3.65 6.41 -40.02
N GLY A 78 4.20 7.62 -39.89
CA GLY A 78 3.51 8.81 -39.40
C GLY A 78 3.27 8.85 -37.89
N ALA A 79 3.91 7.97 -37.12
CA ALA A 79 3.83 7.93 -35.67
C ALA A 79 5.22 8.04 -35.04
N THR A 80 5.34 8.95 -34.06
CA THR A 80 6.54 9.02 -33.21
C THR A 80 6.47 7.93 -32.14
N PHE A 81 7.59 7.25 -31.92
CA PHE A 81 7.68 6.21 -30.89
C PHE A 81 8.98 6.32 -30.09
N ILE A 82 8.95 5.73 -28.90
CA ILE A 82 10.12 5.55 -28.03
C ILE A 82 10.27 4.04 -27.80
N ALA A 83 11.40 3.49 -28.24
CA ALA A 83 11.78 2.12 -27.93
C ALA A 83 12.69 2.11 -26.70
N MET A 84 12.28 1.38 -25.68
CA MET A 84 12.97 1.32 -24.39
C MET A 84 13.08 -0.12 -23.89
N GLU A 85 13.90 -0.31 -22.89
CA GLU A 85 14.03 -1.57 -22.16
C GLU A 85 12.66 -2.09 -21.70
N LEU A 86 12.39 -3.37 -21.98
CA LEU A 86 11.23 -4.06 -21.43
C LEU A 86 11.51 -4.48 -19.99
N VAL A 87 11.17 -3.61 -19.03
CA VAL A 87 11.35 -3.89 -17.60
C VAL A 87 10.36 -4.96 -17.13
N ARG A 88 10.86 -6.13 -16.74
CA ARG A 88 10.04 -7.21 -16.16
C ARG A 88 9.83 -6.99 -14.66
N GLY A 89 8.58 -7.02 -14.22
CA GLY A 89 8.21 -6.76 -12.83
C GLY A 89 6.82 -6.14 -12.73
N GLN A 90 6.57 -5.41 -11.64
CA GLN A 90 5.29 -4.75 -11.38
C GLN A 90 5.47 -3.25 -11.14
N PRO A 91 4.50 -2.41 -11.55
CA PRO A 91 4.50 -1.00 -11.18
C PRO A 91 4.45 -0.84 -9.65
N LEU A 92 5.19 0.12 -9.11
CA LEU A 92 5.20 0.43 -7.68
C LEU A 92 3.78 0.71 -7.16
N ALA A 93 2.91 1.31 -7.98
CA ALA A 93 1.49 1.54 -7.67
C ALA A 93 0.70 0.26 -7.31
N ALA A 94 1.13 -0.92 -7.75
CA ALA A 94 0.52 -2.20 -7.41
C ALA A 94 1.01 -2.72 -6.04
N LEU A 95 2.22 -2.34 -5.64
CA LEU A 95 2.88 -2.79 -4.40
C LEU A 95 2.58 -1.89 -3.20
N VAL A 96 2.27 -0.62 -3.42
CA VAL A 96 1.92 0.32 -2.34
C VAL A 96 0.53 0.04 -1.76
N ARG A 97 -0.43 -0.39 -2.59
CA ARG A 97 -1.81 -0.71 -2.17
C ARG A 97 -1.96 -1.88 -1.18
N PRO A 98 -1.18 -2.97 -1.25
CA PRO A 98 -1.20 -4.02 -0.23
C PRO A 98 -0.46 -3.64 1.08
N GLY A 99 0.21 -2.48 1.13
CA GLY A 99 1.03 -2.03 2.26
C GLY A 99 2.49 -2.49 2.12
N MET A 100 3.43 -1.54 2.23
CA MET A 100 4.87 -1.79 2.10
C MET A 100 5.56 -1.56 3.45
N SER A 101 6.51 -2.43 3.83
CA SER A 101 7.26 -2.22 5.07
C SER A 101 8.13 -0.95 4.97
N PRO A 102 8.36 -0.22 6.07
CA PRO A 102 9.17 1.01 6.03
C PRO A 102 10.61 0.80 5.56
N ALA A 103 11.21 -0.34 5.91
CA ALA A 103 12.52 -0.72 5.42
C ALA A 103 12.53 -0.84 3.90
N ARG A 104 11.52 -1.53 3.35
CA ARG A 104 11.38 -1.72 1.90
C ARG A 104 11.07 -0.42 1.17
N ALA A 105 10.23 0.43 1.76
CA ALA A 105 9.93 1.75 1.23
C ALA A 105 11.20 2.61 1.15
N LEU A 106 12.03 2.62 2.20
CA LEU A 106 13.29 3.36 2.21
C LEU A 106 14.33 2.79 1.23
N GLU A 107 14.42 1.47 1.05
CA GLU A 107 15.27 0.85 0.04
C GLU A 107 14.90 1.31 -1.38
N LEU A 108 13.62 1.19 -1.75
CA LEU A 108 13.15 1.60 -3.07
C LEU A 108 13.24 3.12 -3.25
N ALA A 109 12.99 3.90 -2.20
CA ALA A 109 13.15 5.35 -2.21
C ALA A 109 14.61 5.76 -2.49
N ILE A 110 15.58 5.10 -1.86
CA ILE A 110 17.00 5.36 -2.11
C ILE A 110 17.33 5.07 -3.58
N GLU A 111 16.87 3.95 -4.13
CA GLU A 111 17.15 3.58 -5.52
C GLU A 111 16.52 4.56 -6.52
N VAL A 112 15.29 5.02 -6.26
CA VAL A 112 14.63 6.07 -7.05
C VAL A 112 15.41 7.38 -6.95
N ALA A 113 15.83 7.78 -5.75
CA ALA A 113 16.63 8.99 -5.55
C ALA A 113 17.99 8.90 -6.25
N GLU A 114 18.65 7.74 -6.26
CA GLU A 114 19.89 7.51 -7.04
C GLU A 114 19.65 7.71 -8.54
N GLY A 115 18.54 7.20 -9.08
CA GLY A 115 18.14 7.45 -10.47
C GLY A 115 17.86 8.92 -10.77
N LEU A 116 17.19 9.65 -9.87
CA LEU A 116 16.95 11.08 -10.03
C LEU A 116 18.25 11.89 -9.96
N ALA A 117 19.16 11.55 -9.05
CA ALA A 117 20.45 12.22 -8.93
C ALA A 117 21.27 12.09 -10.22
N GLU A 118 21.31 10.90 -10.83
CA GLU A 118 21.98 10.66 -12.10
C GLU A 118 21.36 11.48 -13.24
N ALA A 119 20.03 11.51 -13.33
CA ALA A 119 19.33 12.30 -14.34
C ALA A 119 19.59 13.80 -14.19
N HIS A 120 19.53 14.32 -12.95
CA HIS A 120 19.78 15.72 -12.64
C HIS A 120 21.22 16.14 -12.94
N ALA A 121 22.19 15.27 -12.68
CA ALA A 121 23.60 15.51 -13.03
C ALA A 121 23.81 15.68 -14.54
N HIS A 122 22.93 15.10 -15.35
CA HIS A 122 22.91 15.21 -16.81
C HIS A 122 21.90 16.27 -17.32
N GLY A 123 21.35 17.11 -16.42
CA GLY A 123 20.42 18.18 -16.77
C GLY A 123 19.02 17.72 -17.17
N VAL A 124 18.65 16.47 -16.87
CA VAL A 124 17.33 15.89 -17.17
C VAL A 124 16.45 15.96 -15.93
N VAL A 125 15.31 16.64 -16.00
CA VAL A 125 14.29 16.69 -14.94
C VAL A 125 13.12 15.78 -15.34
N HIS A 126 12.63 14.95 -14.42
CA HIS A 126 11.62 13.92 -14.68
C HIS A 126 10.21 14.48 -14.87
N ARG A 127 9.77 15.45 -14.04
CA ARG A 127 8.49 16.20 -14.14
C ARG A 127 7.19 15.40 -13.98
N ASP A 128 7.22 14.08 -13.96
CA ASP A 128 6.02 13.23 -13.74
C ASP A 128 6.30 12.02 -12.84
N LEU A 129 7.07 12.19 -11.77
CA LEU A 129 7.40 11.08 -10.88
C LEU A 129 6.16 10.67 -10.07
N LYS A 130 5.78 9.40 -10.16
CA LYS A 130 4.62 8.81 -9.45
C LYS A 130 4.74 7.29 -9.43
N PRO A 131 3.99 6.58 -8.56
CA PRO A 131 4.10 5.12 -8.43
C PRO A 131 3.85 4.32 -9.72
N THR A 132 3.09 4.85 -10.68
CA THR A 132 2.90 4.16 -11.97
C THR A 132 4.09 4.28 -12.92
N ASN A 133 5.00 5.23 -12.67
CA ASN A 133 6.18 5.50 -13.49
C ASN A 133 7.47 4.94 -12.86
N VAL A 134 7.34 4.13 -11.81
CA VAL A 134 8.42 3.35 -11.19
C VAL A 134 8.04 1.88 -11.26
N MET A 135 8.89 1.05 -11.83
CA MET A 135 8.77 -0.40 -11.85
C MET A 135 9.62 -0.99 -10.73
N VAL A 136 9.09 -1.99 -10.04
CA VAL A 136 9.90 -2.88 -9.20
C VAL A 136 10.15 -4.14 -9.99
N THR A 137 11.42 -4.39 -10.31
CA THR A 137 11.84 -5.52 -11.13
C THR A 137 11.60 -6.85 -10.41
N GLU A 138 11.65 -7.96 -11.16
CA GLU A 138 11.63 -9.32 -10.57
C GLU A 138 12.75 -9.54 -9.53
N SER A 139 13.88 -8.85 -9.68
CA SER A 139 14.98 -8.86 -8.70
C SER A 139 14.74 -7.95 -7.48
N GLY A 140 13.58 -7.30 -7.39
CA GLY A 140 13.24 -6.38 -6.32
C GLY A 140 13.98 -5.05 -6.35
N ARG A 141 14.33 -4.51 -7.52
CA ARG A 141 14.97 -3.17 -7.63
C ARG A 141 13.99 -2.16 -8.23
N ALA A 142 14.02 -0.91 -7.79
CA ALA A 142 13.28 0.18 -8.39
C ALA A 142 13.94 0.65 -9.69
N LYS A 143 13.14 0.85 -10.73
CA LYS A 143 13.57 1.44 -12.01
C LYS A 143 12.54 2.45 -12.50
N ILE A 144 13.00 3.67 -12.74
CA ILE A 144 12.20 4.78 -13.27
C ILE A 144 12.01 4.57 -14.77
N ILE A 145 10.76 4.56 -15.25
CA ILE A 145 10.46 4.15 -16.64
C ILE A 145 10.08 5.28 -17.60
N ASP A 146 9.73 6.49 -17.13
CA ASP A 146 9.19 7.52 -18.02
C ASP A 146 9.54 8.96 -17.55
N PHE A 147 10.60 9.53 -18.11
CA PHE A 147 11.10 10.89 -17.81
C PHE A 147 10.23 12.03 -18.37
N GLY A 148 8.91 11.92 -18.27
CA GLY A 148 7.96 13.00 -18.54
C GLY A 148 8.05 13.62 -19.93
N LEU A 149 8.74 12.97 -20.88
CA LEU A 149 8.94 13.45 -22.26
C LEU A 149 7.60 13.80 -22.92
N ALA A 150 6.54 13.10 -22.54
CA ALA A 150 5.19 13.33 -23.05
C ALA A 150 4.48 14.58 -22.48
N LYS A 151 4.89 15.14 -21.32
CA LYS A 151 4.36 16.42 -20.82
C LYS A 151 4.86 17.63 -21.61
N LEU A 152 5.90 17.45 -22.42
CA LEU A 152 6.30 18.44 -23.41
C LEU A 152 5.28 18.53 -24.55
N TRP A 153 4.53 17.47 -24.84
CA TRP A 153 3.61 17.45 -25.99
C TRP A 153 2.27 18.14 -25.75
N LYS A 154 1.88 18.33 -24.49
CA LYS A 154 0.71 19.08 -24.08
C LYS A 154 1.12 20.01 -22.95
N PRO A 155 1.25 21.32 -23.20
CA PRO A 155 1.13 22.29 -22.12
C PRO A 155 -0.14 21.95 -21.33
N LEU A 156 -0.09 21.97 -20.00
CA LEU A 156 -1.31 21.92 -19.22
C LEU A 156 -2.20 23.06 -19.72
N ASP A 157 -3.42 22.76 -20.16
CA ASP A 157 -4.40 23.80 -20.43
C ASP A 157 -4.43 24.70 -19.19
N PRO A 158 -4.25 26.02 -19.32
CA PRO A 158 -4.37 26.92 -18.19
C PRO A 158 -5.68 26.60 -17.47
N ILE A 159 -5.61 26.39 -16.17
CA ILE A 159 -6.82 26.32 -15.36
C ILE A 159 -7.40 27.73 -15.41
N GLU A 160 -8.32 27.96 -16.34
CA GLU A 160 -9.01 29.23 -16.47
C GLU A 160 -9.66 29.55 -15.13
N SER A 161 -9.22 30.65 -14.54
CA SER A 161 -9.75 31.21 -13.31
C SER A 161 -11.13 31.79 -13.60
N GLY A 162 -12.16 30.96 -13.48
CA GLY A 162 -13.54 31.38 -13.22
C GLY A 162 -14.36 31.93 -14.40
N ALA A 163 -15.65 31.55 -14.33
CA ALA A 163 -16.82 32.08 -15.04
C ALA A 163 -16.95 31.77 -16.55
N ASP A 164 -17.96 30.94 -16.84
CA ASP A 164 -18.77 30.91 -18.07
C ASP A 164 -18.04 30.73 -19.41
N THR A 165 -17.72 29.49 -19.77
CA THR A 165 -17.97 28.95 -21.13
C THR A 165 -17.77 27.42 -21.18
N PRO A 166 -18.65 26.65 -21.85
CA PRO A 166 -18.45 25.21 -22.02
C PRO A 166 -17.55 24.98 -23.25
N ALA A 167 -16.23 25.03 -23.07
CA ALA A 167 -15.28 24.67 -24.11
C ALA A 167 -14.99 23.15 -24.09
N ARG A 168 -15.11 22.55 -25.27
CA ARG A 168 -15.03 21.11 -25.59
C ARG A 168 -13.63 20.50 -25.43
N GLY A 169 -13.12 20.42 -24.21
CA GLY A 169 -11.98 19.55 -23.87
C GLY A 169 -12.48 18.31 -23.13
N GLN A 170 -12.40 17.12 -23.73
CA GLN A 170 -12.68 15.85 -23.05
C GLN A 170 -11.66 15.65 -21.91
N THR A 171 -11.99 16.17 -20.74
CA THR A 171 -11.28 15.94 -19.49
C THR A 171 -11.98 14.79 -18.77
N ASP A 172 -11.46 13.59 -18.98
CA ASP A 172 -11.96 12.40 -18.28
C ASP A 172 -11.74 12.60 -16.76
N PRO A 173 -12.81 12.77 -15.95
CA PRO A 173 -12.72 13.32 -14.59
C PRO A 173 -11.78 12.54 -13.66
N GLY A 174 -11.62 11.23 -13.89
CA GLY A 174 -10.74 10.37 -13.08
C GLY A 174 -9.24 10.51 -13.37
N ARG A 175 -8.87 11.04 -14.53
CA ARG A 175 -7.47 11.05 -15.02
C ARG A 175 -6.66 12.24 -14.52
N ILE A 176 -7.30 13.40 -14.42
CA ILE A 176 -6.71 14.64 -13.88
C ILE A 176 -6.42 14.46 -12.38
N ILE A 177 -7.34 13.82 -11.65
CA ILE A 177 -7.24 13.59 -10.20
C ILE A 177 -6.01 12.75 -9.84
N GLY A 178 -5.67 11.72 -10.63
CA GLY A 178 -4.61 10.77 -10.30
C GLY A 178 -3.18 11.32 -10.43
N THR A 179 -2.92 12.18 -11.42
CA THR A 179 -1.57 12.76 -11.63
C THR A 179 -1.38 14.06 -10.83
N ALA A 180 -2.45 14.82 -10.57
CA ALA A 180 -2.39 16.08 -9.84
C ALA A 180 -1.78 15.93 -8.43
N ALA A 181 -1.98 14.80 -7.77
CA ALA A 181 -1.52 14.57 -6.40
C ALA A 181 0.02 14.53 -6.22
N TYR A 182 0.78 14.40 -7.31
CA TYR A 182 2.26 14.39 -7.29
C TYR A 182 2.86 15.62 -7.98
N MET A 183 2.03 16.51 -8.55
CA MET A 183 2.54 17.74 -9.16
C MET A 183 3.11 18.66 -8.08
N SER A 184 4.20 19.36 -8.39
CA SER A 184 4.72 20.38 -7.50
C SER A 184 3.89 21.68 -7.57
N PRO A 185 3.88 22.53 -6.53
CA PRO A 185 3.20 23.82 -6.54
C PRO A 185 3.54 24.70 -7.75
N GLU A 186 4.81 24.73 -8.17
CA GLU A 186 5.24 25.47 -9.35
C GLU A 186 4.72 24.87 -10.65
N GLN A 187 4.57 23.54 -10.76
CA GLN A 187 3.91 22.91 -11.91
C GLN A 187 2.43 23.29 -11.97
N VAL A 188 1.73 23.27 -10.84
CA VAL A 188 0.31 23.66 -10.76
C VAL A 188 0.12 25.14 -11.13
N ARG A 189 1.08 26.01 -10.78
CA ARG A 189 1.07 27.44 -11.13
C ARG A 189 1.52 27.73 -12.57
N GLY A 190 1.98 26.73 -13.33
CA GLY A 190 2.59 26.92 -14.65
C GLY A 190 3.94 27.65 -14.60
N GLY A 191 4.62 27.64 -13.45
CA GLY A 191 5.93 28.25 -13.25
C GLY A 191 7.09 27.42 -13.81
N ALA A 192 8.31 27.94 -13.66
CA ALA A 192 9.52 27.23 -14.07
C ALA A 192 9.72 25.95 -13.25
N VAL A 193 9.94 24.83 -13.94
CA VAL A 193 10.16 23.51 -13.36
C VAL A 193 11.65 23.20 -13.37
N ASP A 194 12.19 22.82 -12.23
CA ASP A 194 13.60 22.49 -12.04
C ASP A 194 13.75 21.18 -11.23
N PRO A 195 14.98 20.68 -10.95
CA PRO A 195 15.18 19.46 -10.18
C PRO A 195 14.42 19.38 -8.85
N ARG A 196 14.10 20.51 -8.21
CA ARG A 196 13.38 20.56 -6.93
C ARG A 196 11.89 20.23 -7.08
N SER A 197 11.35 20.27 -8.30
CA SER A 197 10.03 19.75 -8.60
C SER A 197 9.99 18.22 -8.49
N ASP A 198 11.05 17.53 -8.90
CA ASP A 198 11.16 16.08 -8.72
C ASP A 198 11.35 15.71 -7.25
N VAL A 199 12.05 16.53 -6.47
CA VAL A 199 12.18 16.37 -5.01
C VAL A 199 10.80 16.41 -4.31
N PHE A 200 9.90 17.29 -4.76
CA PHE A 200 8.53 17.33 -4.25
C PHE A 200 7.75 16.06 -4.60
N ALA A 201 7.78 15.67 -5.88
CA ALA A 201 7.11 14.45 -6.34
C ALA A 201 7.66 13.19 -5.64
N PHE A 202 8.97 13.16 -5.37
CA PHE A 202 9.62 12.12 -4.57
C PHE A 202 9.08 12.08 -3.14
N GLY A 203 8.93 13.22 -2.48
CA GLY A 203 8.34 13.29 -1.14
C GLY A 203 6.91 12.74 -1.11
N ALA A 204 6.10 13.06 -2.12
CA ALA A 204 4.74 12.54 -2.23
C ALA A 204 4.71 11.02 -2.46
N LEU A 205 5.64 10.51 -3.29
CA LEU A 205 5.83 9.09 -3.53
C LEU A 205 6.30 8.35 -2.26
N LEU A 206 7.27 8.91 -1.53
CA LEU A 206 7.77 8.34 -0.27
C LEU A 206 6.68 8.28 0.80
N PHE A 207 5.91 9.36 0.96
CA PHE A 207 4.78 9.40 1.90
C PHE A 207 3.77 8.29 1.59
N GLU A 208 3.43 8.09 0.32
CA GLU A 208 2.48 7.06 -0.07
C GLU A 208 3.03 5.65 0.12
N MET A 209 4.32 5.41 -0.17
CA MET A 209 4.94 4.11 0.12
C MET A 209 4.90 3.76 1.61
N LEU A 210 5.08 4.75 2.49
CA LEU A 210 5.12 4.55 3.93
C LEU A 210 3.73 4.49 4.60
N SER A 211 2.78 5.29 4.10
CA SER A 211 1.44 5.39 4.69
C SER A 211 0.39 4.52 3.99
N GLY A 212 0.64 4.14 2.74
CA GLY A 212 -0.37 3.55 1.85
C GLY A 212 -1.39 4.57 1.29
N PHE A 213 -1.28 5.85 1.65
CA PHE A 213 -2.21 6.91 1.24
C PHE A 213 -1.51 8.03 0.48
N SER A 214 -2.19 8.62 -0.50
CA SER A 214 -1.65 9.80 -1.20
C SER A 214 -1.59 11.01 -0.27
N ALA A 215 -0.49 11.75 -0.32
CA ALA A 215 -0.27 12.96 0.48
C ALA A 215 -1.35 14.04 0.25
N PHE A 216 -1.69 14.32 -1.01
CA PHE A 216 -2.55 15.47 -1.37
C PHE A 216 -3.81 15.11 -2.15
N ARG A 217 -4.07 13.83 -2.47
CA ARG A 217 -5.29 13.45 -3.17
C ARG A 217 -6.53 13.77 -2.32
N ARG A 218 -7.51 14.41 -2.94
CA ARG A 218 -8.83 14.72 -2.37
C ARG A 218 -9.94 14.13 -3.27
N GLU A 219 -11.19 14.39 -2.94
CA GLU A 219 -12.34 13.89 -3.68
C GLU A 219 -12.36 14.46 -5.11
N THR A 220 -12.02 15.74 -5.27
CA THR A 220 -11.98 16.40 -6.58
C THR A 220 -10.56 16.82 -7.00
N GLY A 221 -10.40 17.05 -8.31
CA GLY A 221 -9.13 17.54 -8.88
C GLY A 221 -8.76 18.92 -8.37
N VAL A 222 -9.74 19.83 -8.24
CA VAL A 222 -9.52 21.19 -7.74
C VAL A 222 -9.09 21.19 -6.27
N GLU A 223 -9.73 20.38 -5.43
CA GLU A 223 -9.31 20.21 -4.03
C GLU A 223 -7.91 19.60 -3.91
N THR A 224 -7.58 18.66 -4.79
CA THR A 224 -6.23 18.06 -4.85
C THR A 224 -5.18 19.13 -5.21
N LEU A 225 -5.46 19.96 -6.21
CA LEU A 225 -4.56 21.06 -6.59
C LEU A 225 -4.46 22.12 -5.47
N HIS A 226 -5.56 22.43 -4.79
CA HIS A 226 -5.55 23.29 -3.62
C HIS A 226 -4.67 22.72 -2.50
N ALA A 227 -4.80 21.43 -2.20
CA ALA A 227 -3.98 20.73 -1.20
C ALA A 227 -2.49 20.78 -1.58
N VAL A 228 -2.16 20.53 -2.84
CA VAL A 228 -0.79 20.67 -3.35
C VAL A 228 -0.27 22.09 -3.14
N LEU A 229 -1.07 23.13 -3.40
CA LEU A 229 -0.64 24.53 -3.32
C LEU A 229 -0.57 25.08 -1.88
N LYS A 230 -1.40 24.60 -0.95
CA LYS A 230 -1.69 25.28 0.32
C LYS A 230 -1.59 24.42 1.57
N GLU A 231 -1.94 23.13 1.50
CA GLU A 231 -1.94 22.28 2.69
C GLU A 231 -0.52 21.86 3.09
N PRO A 232 -0.16 21.84 4.39
CA PRO A 232 1.17 21.46 4.83
C PRO A 232 1.51 20.00 4.47
N ALA A 233 2.79 19.63 4.61
CA ALA A 233 3.20 18.24 4.52
C ALA A 233 2.39 17.40 5.54
N PRO A 234 1.78 16.28 5.13
CA PRO A 234 1.03 15.43 6.06
C PRO A 234 1.97 14.80 7.09
N ARG A 235 1.45 14.59 8.31
CA ARG A 235 2.15 13.86 9.35
C ARG A 235 2.03 12.37 9.09
N LEU A 236 3.16 11.67 9.12
CA LEU A 236 3.22 10.23 8.86
C LEU A 236 2.84 9.40 10.09
N GLY A 237 3.04 9.94 11.30
CA GLY A 237 2.95 9.17 12.54
C GLY A 237 4.17 8.24 12.70
N ASP A 238 4.04 7.19 13.52
CA ASP A 238 5.14 6.23 13.70
C ASP A 238 5.32 5.34 12.46
N ALA A 239 4.23 4.91 11.81
CA ALA A 239 4.24 4.09 10.58
C ALA A 239 5.23 2.90 10.59
N GLY A 240 5.60 2.36 11.77
CA GLY A 240 6.60 1.30 11.89
C GLY A 240 8.06 1.76 11.67
N LEU A 241 8.33 3.06 11.72
CA LEU A 241 9.65 3.65 11.55
C LEU A 241 10.43 3.76 12.86
N GLY A 242 9.75 3.73 14.02
CA GLY A 242 10.37 3.81 15.34
C GLY A 242 11.34 5.00 15.45
N PRO A 243 12.61 4.80 15.81
CA PRO A 243 13.57 5.90 15.95
C PRO A 243 13.86 6.68 14.67
N ALA A 244 13.58 6.12 13.49
CA ALA A 244 13.72 6.83 12.22
C ALA A 244 12.52 7.74 11.91
N ALA A 245 11.41 7.66 12.65
CA ALA A 245 10.18 8.39 12.34
C ALA A 245 10.42 9.91 12.28
N ALA A 246 11.21 10.47 13.20
CA ALA A 246 11.52 11.89 13.22
C ALA A 246 12.36 12.32 11.99
N ASP A 247 13.31 11.49 11.57
CA ASP A 247 14.15 11.78 10.40
C ASP A 247 13.34 11.72 9.12
N VAL A 248 12.52 10.67 8.98
CA VAL A 248 11.67 10.50 7.81
C VAL A 248 10.63 11.61 7.74
N GLN A 249 10.05 12.03 8.88
CA GLN A 249 9.16 13.19 8.90
C GLN A 249 9.90 14.47 8.49
N ALA A 250 11.14 14.69 8.95
CA ALA A 250 11.94 15.84 8.55
C ALA A 250 12.25 15.84 7.04
N ILE A 251 12.57 14.67 6.48
CA ILE A 251 12.76 14.49 5.03
C ILE A 251 11.48 14.84 4.28
N LEU A 252 10.32 14.33 4.72
CA LEU A 252 9.03 14.62 4.11
C LEU A 252 8.66 16.10 4.21
N ASP A 253 8.87 16.73 5.36
CA ASP A 253 8.59 18.16 5.59
C ASP A 253 9.43 19.03 4.63
N ARG A 254 10.71 18.68 4.41
CA ARG A 254 11.59 19.37 3.46
C ARG A 254 11.21 19.10 2.01
N CYS A 255 10.99 17.85 1.62
CA CYS A 255 10.61 17.50 0.24
C CYS A 255 9.29 18.16 -0.16
N LEU A 256 8.30 18.16 0.72
CA LEU A 256 6.94 18.63 0.47
C LEU A 256 6.73 20.12 0.79
N ALA A 257 7.81 20.86 1.08
CA ALA A 257 7.75 22.30 1.28
C ALA A 257 7.20 23.00 0.02
N LYS A 258 6.32 24.00 0.23
CA LYS A 258 5.63 24.66 -0.90
C LYS A 258 6.55 25.55 -1.70
N GLU A 259 7.45 26.25 -1.00
CA GLU A 259 8.48 27.07 -1.62
C GLU A 259 9.66 26.18 -2.06
N PRO A 260 10.06 26.19 -3.35
CA PRO A 260 11.17 25.37 -3.83
C PRO A 260 12.49 25.62 -3.10
N SER A 261 12.73 26.86 -2.62
CA SER A 261 13.93 27.23 -1.85
C SER A 261 13.99 26.60 -0.46
N ALA A 262 12.87 26.11 0.08
CA ALA A 262 12.82 25.42 1.36
C ALA A 262 13.00 23.90 1.23
N ARG A 263 13.08 23.38 -0.01
CA ARG A 263 13.35 21.97 -0.30
C ARG A 263 14.86 21.69 -0.30
N TYR A 264 15.21 20.42 -0.42
CA TYR A 264 16.60 20.01 -0.71
C TYR A 264 17.11 20.73 -1.95
N THR A 265 18.36 21.23 -1.89
CA THR A 265 18.97 21.95 -3.02
C THR A 265 19.24 20.99 -4.19
N GLY A 266 19.50 19.72 -3.88
CA GLY A 266 19.64 18.64 -4.85
C GLY A 266 19.46 17.27 -4.21
N VAL A 267 19.34 16.24 -5.05
CA VAL A 267 19.09 14.86 -4.61
C VAL A 267 20.25 14.23 -3.81
N PRO A 268 21.55 14.59 -3.99
CA PRO A 268 22.62 14.04 -3.16
C PRO A 268 22.43 14.31 -1.65
N GLU A 269 22.00 15.51 -1.28
CA GLU A 269 21.70 15.87 0.13
C GLU A 269 20.54 15.03 0.67
N LEU A 270 19.49 14.85 -0.13
CA LEU A 270 18.36 13.98 0.21
C LEU A 270 18.79 12.51 0.40
N LEU A 271 19.72 12.01 -0.42
CA LEU A 271 20.24 10.64 -0.31
C LEU A 271 21.01 10.42 1.00
N GLU A 272 21.75 11.42 1.48
CA GLU A 272 22.44 11.34 2.77
C GLU A 272 21.44 11.16 3.92
N ASP A 273 20.40 12.00 3.96
CA ASP A 273 19.35 11.93 4.97
C ASP A 273 18.56 10.60 4.89
N LEU A 274 18.23 10.13 3.68
CA LEU A 274 17.55 8.83 3.49
C LEU A 274 18.40 7.66 3.99
N ARG A 275 19.70 7.65 3.71
CA ARG A 275 20.62 6.61 4.17
C ARG A 275 20.81 6.66 5.69
N ALA A 276 20.83 7.86 6.28
CA ALA A 276 20.87 8.04 7.72
C ALA A 276 19.58 7.53 8.39
N ALA A 277 18.41 7.86 7.84
CA ALA A 277 17.11 7.38 8.31
C ALA A 277 17.01 5.85 8.21
N ARG A 278 17.44 5.25 7.08
CA ARG A 278 17.51 3.78 6.94
C ARG A 278 18.44 3.16 7.98
N SER A 279 19.62 3.75 8.19
CA SER A 279 20.57 3.27 9.20
C SER A 279 19.99 3.35 10.61
N ARG A 280 19.24 4.42 10.92
CA ARG A 280 18.53 4.58 12.20
C ARG A 280 17.32 3.66 12.34
N LEU A 281 16.63 3.33 11.27
CA LEU A 281 15.59 2.31 11.28
C LEU A 281 16.19 0.95 11.71
N HIS A 282 17.34 0.59 11.12
CA HIS A 282 18.05 -0.62 11.50
C HIS A 282 18.71 -0.55 12.89
N ALA A 283 19.18 0.62 13.32
CA ALA A 283 19.76 0.84 14.65
C ALA A 283 18.68 0.88 15.74
N GLY A 284 17.48 1.38 15.43
CA GLY A 284 16.31 1.39 16.30
C GLY A 284 15.74 0.00 16.54
N GLY A 285 15.91 -0.91 15.58
CA GLY A 285 15.73 -2.35 15.77
C GLY A 285 16.71 -2.99 16.77
N ARG A 286 17.80 -2.30 17.11
CA ARG A 286 18.75 -2.68 18.17
C ARG A 286 18.61 -1.88 19.47
N ALA A 287 17.87 -0.76 19.49
CA ALA A 287 17.88 0.22 20.58
C ALA A 287 16.52 0.54 21.23
N SER A 288 15.40 0.00 20.74
CA SER A 288 14.12 0.03 21.45
C SER A 288 13.96 -1.23 22.32
N ALA A 289 14.39 -1.13 23.57
CA ALA A 289 13.92 -1.96 24.65
C ALA A 289 12.96 -1.12 25.51
N PRO A 290 11.70 -1.54 25.74
CA PRO A 290 10.92 -1.05 26.86
C PRO A 290 10.97 -2.06 28.02
N ALA A 291 11.30 -1.53 29.20
CA ALA A 291 11.23 -2.12 30.55
C ALA A 291 12.05 -3.40 30.84
N ALA A 292 12.55 -3.45 32.08
CA ALA A 292 13.55 -4.39 32.59
C ALA A 292 13.18 -5.90 32.43
N PRO A 293 14.19 -6.79 32.46
CA PRO A 293 14.19 -8.05 31.74
C PRO A 293 13.45 -9.16 32.50
N VAL A 294 12.55 -9.86 31.82
CA VAL A 294 12.41 -11.30 32.03
C VAL A 294 13.10 -11.92 30.82
N GLY A 295 14.33 -12.36 31.03
CA GLY A 295 15.28 -12.64 29.97
C GLY A 295 14.80 -13.71 28.99
N VAL A 296 15.02 -13.44 27.70
CA VAL A 296 15.39 -14.50 26.76
C VAL A 296 16.83 -14.26 26.34
N ARG A 297 17.58 -15.34 26.55
CA ARG A 297 19.02 -15.48 26.45
C ARG A 297 19.36 -15.48 24.96
N SER A 298 20.31 -14.64 24.53
CA SER A 298 20.98 -14.86 23.25
C SER A 298 21.70 -16.22 23.33
N GLY A 299 21.06 -17.26 22.76
CA GLY A 299 21.53 -18.65 22.77
C GLY A 299 20.52 -19.71 23.24
N GLY A 300 19.25 -19.35 23.52
CA GLY A 300 18.19 -20.32 23.88
C GLY A 300 17.45 -20.92 22.67
N PRO A 301 16.77 -22.06 22.85
CA PRO A 301 15.95 -22.69 21.81
C PRO A 301 14.77 -21.79 21.40
N MET A 302 14.37 -21.86 20.13
CA MET A 302 13.19 -21.20 19.57
C MET A 302 11.92 -21.77 20.21
N ARG A 303 11.10 -20.90 20.78
CA ARG A 303 9.92 -21.26 21.57
C ARG A 303 8.70 -21.41 20.66
N VAL A 304 8.19 -22.62 20.54
CA VAL A 304 7.12 -22.98 19.62
C VAL A 304 5.84 -23.29 20.39
N LEU A 305 4.73 -22.67 19.99
CA LEU A 305 3.39 -23.00 20.47
C LEU A 305 2.63 -23.70 19.34
N ILE A 306 2.13 -24.90 19.62
CA ILE A 306 1.36 -25.71 18.67
C ILE A 306 -0.12 -25.48 18.92
N VAL A 307 -0.86 -25.13 17.87
CA VAL A 307 -2.28 -24.82 17.95
C VAL A 307 -3.01 -25.63 16.88
N ASP A 308 -3.70 -26.68 17.30
CA ASP A 308 -4.38 -27.61 16.40
C ASP A 308 -5.45 -28.35 17.21
N ASP A 309 -6.67 -28.45 16.69
CA ASP A 309 -7.78 -29.10 17.39
C ASP A 309 -7.72 -30.63 17.30
N GLU A 310 -6.91 -31.17 16.40
CA GLU A 310 -6.71 -32.61 16.25
C GLU A 310 -5.51 -33.10 17.08
N ASP A 311 -5.78 -33.91 18.12
CA ASP A 311 -4.74 -34.52 18.96
C ASP A 311 -3.66 -35.27 18.16
N PRO A 312 -3.99 -36.08 17.12
CA PRO A 312 -2.98 -36.76 16.31
C PRO A 312 -2.06 -35.80 15.54
N ALA A 313 -2.58 -34.65 15.10
CA ALA A 313 -1.76 -33.66 14.39
C ALA A 313 -0.75 -33.00 15.34
N ARG A 314 -1.19 -32.67 16.58
CA ARG A 314 -0.27 -32.18 17.62
C ARG A 314 0.79 -33.22 17.98
N GLU A 315 0.42 -34.49 18.03
CA GLU A 315 1.34 -35.58 18.32
C GLU A 315 2.45 -35.72 17.29
N ILE A 316 2.12 -35.69 16.00
CA ILE A 316 3.10 -35.71 14.91
C ILE A 316 4.02 -34.48 14.96
N LEU A 317 3.46 -33.29 15.16
CA LEU A 317 4.25 -32.06 15.26
C LEU A 317 5.20 -32.11 16.46
N ARG A 318 4.71 -32.55 17.62
CA ARG A 318 5.53 -32.73 18.83
C ARG A 318 6.68 -33.71 18.59
N GLU A 319 6.38 -34.86 17.98
CA GLU A 319 7.40 -35.86 17.66
C GLU A 319 8.49 -35.27 16.77
N TYR A 320 8.13 -34.57 15.69
CA TYR A 320 9.12 -33.99 14.79
C TYR A 320 9.89 -32.82 15.40
N LEU A 321 9.22 -31.93 16.14
CA LEU A 321 9.88 -30.81 16.81
C LEU A 321 10.84 -31.29 17.91
N SER A 322 10.53 -32.40 18.59
CA SER A 322 11.42 -32.97 19.61
C SER A 322 12.77 -33.46 19.07
N ARG A 323 12.88 -33.62 17.74
CA ARG A 323 14.12 -34.01 17.05
C ARG A 323 15.01 -32.81 16.72
N GLU A 324 14.53 -31.58 16.94
CA GLU A 324 15.28 -30.35 16.70
C GLU A 324 15.86 -29.83 18.02
N GLU A 325 17.18 -29.82 18.15
CA GLU A 325 17.88 -29.46 19.41
C GLU A 325 17.72 -27.99 19.82
N ASP A 326 17.36 -27.12 18.86
CA ASP A 326 17.18 -25.69 19.04
C ASP A 326 15.71 -25.26 19.15
N ILE A 327 14.81 -26.18 19.49
CA ILE A 327 13.36 -25.90 19.66
C ILE A 327 12.88 -26.28 21.05
N GLU A 328 12.05 -25.41 21.65
CA GLU A 328 11.34 -25.65 22.89
C GLU A 328 9.83 -25.54 22.64
N ILE A 329 9.07 -26.61 22.87
CA ILE A 329 7.60 -26.56 22.80
C ILE A 329 7.09 -25.97 24.11
N VAL A 330 6.59 -24.73 24.06
CA VAL A 330 6.16 -24.00 25.27
C VAL A 330 4.72 -24.28 25.67
N GLY A 331 3.92 -24.83 24.76
CA GLY A 331 2.54 -25.18 25.03
C GLY A 331 1.83 -25.77 23.82
N GLU A 332 0.61 -26.24 24.07
CA GLU A 332 -0.30 -26.76 23.06
C GLU A 332 -1.71 -26.23 23.33
N CYS A 333 -2.45 -25.94 22.26
CA CYS A 333 -3.80 -25.40 22.34
C CYS A 333 -4.73 -26.16 21.38
N ALA A 334 -5.95 -26.46 21.83
CA ALA A 334 -6.95 -27.17 21.03
C ALA A 334 -7.98 -26.23 20.37
N ASN A 335 -7.87 -24.91 20.59
CA ASN A 335 -8.72 -23.91 19.95
C ASN A 335 -8.07 -22.52 19.98
N GLY A 336 -8.57 -21.60 19.16
CA GLY A 336 -7.97 -20.27 19.04
C GLY A 336 -8.12 -19.36 20.27
N PHE A 337 -9.08 -19.58 21.18
CA PHE A 337 -9.14 -18.81 22.43
C PHE A 337 -8.00 -19.18 23.37
N GLU A 338 -7.71 -20.48 23.51
CA GLU A 338 -6.53 -20.96 24.22
C GLU A 338 -5.26 -20.43 23.59
N ALA A 339 -5.20 -20.39 22.26
CA ALA A 339 -4.05 -19.84 21.53
C ALA A 339 -3.79 -18.37 21.86
N VAL A 340 -4.81 -17.50 21.79
CA VAL A 340 -4.66 -16.06 22.10
C VAL A 340 -4.19 -15.86 23.54
N LYS A 341 -4.74 -16.63 24.48
CA LYS A 341 -4.33 -16.59 25.89
C LYS A 341 -2.89 -17.07 26.07
N ALA A 342 -2.55 -18.22 25.49
CA ALA A 342 -1.23 -18.84 25.56
C ALA A 342 -0.16 -17.95 24.90
N VAL A 343 -0.46 -17.25 23.80
CA VAL A 343 0.46 -16.29 23.20
C VAL A 343 0.77 -15.14 24.17
N ALA A 344 -0.25 -14.61 24.86
CA ALA A 344 -0.06 -13.54 25.82
C ALA A 344 0.70 -13.99 27.10
N GLU A 345 0.51 -15.23 27.53
CA GLU A 345 1.12 -15.77 28.76
C GLU A 345 2.51 -16.36 28.53
N LEU A 346 2.70 -17.04 27.40
CA LEU A 346 3.91 -17.79 27.10
C LEU A 346 4.84 -17.03 26.16
N SER A 347 4.41 -16.00 25.45
CA SER A 347 5.25 -15.24 24.50
C SER A 347 6.08 -16.12 23.55
N PRO A 348 5.46 -17.04 22.77
CA PRO A 348 6.18 -17.90 21.85
C PRO A 348 6.88 -17.09 20.73
N ASP A 349 7.94 -17.67 20.16
CA ASP A 349 8.63 -17.12 18.98
C ASP A 349 7.95 -17.54 17.67
N LEU A 350 7.35 -18.73 17.65
CA LEU A 350 6.70 -19.33 16.48
C LEU A 350 5.36 -19.97 16.86
N LEU A 351 4.34 -19.71 16.04
CA LEU A 351 3.04 -20.37 16.09
C LEU A 351 2.92 -21.39 14.95
N LEU A 352 2.77 -22.67 15.29
CA LEU A 352 2.24 -23.66 14.34
C LEU A 352 0.72 -23.66 14.50
N LEU A 353 0.00 -23.15 13.51
CA LEU A 353 -1.40 -22.74 13.68
C LEU A 353 -2.30 -23.43 12.67
N ASP A 354 -3.26 -24.22 13.14
CA ASP A 354 -4.32 -24.70 12.27
C ASP A 354 -5.20 -23.54 11.80
N ILE A 355 -5.52 -23.54 10.52
CA ILE A 355 -6.46 -22.59 9.92
C ILE A 355 -7.87 -22.86 10.44
N GLN A 356 -8.31 -24.11 10.43
CA GLN A 356 -9.67 -24.50 10.76
C GLN A 356 -9.70 -25.08 12.16
N MET A 357 -10.25 -24.33 13.11
CA MET A 357 -10.33 -24.74 14.50
C MET A 357 -11.65 -24.27 15.11
N PRO A 358 -12.14 -24.95 16.15
CA PRO A 358 -13.35 -24.54 16.84
C PRO A 358 -13.16 -23.18 17.52
N LYS A 359 -14.29 -22.46 17.64
CA LYS A 359 -14.42 -21.14 18.27
C LYS A 359 -13.77 -20.00 17.47
N LEU A 360 -12.45 -20.02 17.27
CA LEU A 360 -11.68 -19.03 16.49
C LEU A 360 -10.80 -19.75 15.48
N THR A 361 -10.87 -19.31 14.22
CA THR A 361 -10.01 -19.79 13.14
C THR A 361 -8.57 -19.26 13.31
N GLY A 362 -7.59 -19.90 12.67
CA GLY A 362 -6.20 -19.44 12.73
C GLY A 362 -6.03 -17.98 12.26
N PHE A 363 -6.80 -17.55 11.26
CA PHE A 363 -6.77 -16.17 10.80
C PHE A 363 -7.31 -15.17 11.82
N GLU A 364 -8.34 -15.54 12.56
CA GLU A 364 -8.89 -14.72 13.64
C GLU A 364 -7.96 -14.67 14.86
N VAL A 365 -7.23 -15.76 15.13
CA VAL A 365 -6.15 -15.74 16.14
C VAL A 365 -5.09 -14.71 15.74
N LEU A 366 -4.66 -14.69 14.47
CA LEU A 366 -3.70 -13.70 13.97
C LEU A 366 -4.19 -12.26 14.11
N GLU A 367 -5.47 -11.99 13.83
CA GLU A 367 -6.07 -10.66 14.02
C GLU A 367 -5.93 -10.17 15.47
N LEU A 368 -5.94 -11.09 16.44
CA LEU A 368 -5.95 -10.79 17.87
C LEU A 368 -4.56 -10.76 18.52
N VAL A 369 -3.60 -11.58 18.06
CA VAL A 369 -2.28 -11.71 18.71
C VAL A 369 -1.24 -10.70 18.23
N GLY A 370 -1.44 -10.07 17.06
CA GLY A 370 -0.58 -9.00 16.55
C GLY A 370 0.53 -9.46 15.59
N HIS A 371 1.36 -8.51 15.15
CA HIS A 371 2.18 -8.61 13.94
C HIS A 371 3.60 -9.18 14.13
N ASP A 372 4.10 -9.29 15.36
CA ASP A 372 5.51 -9.62 15.64
C ASP A 372 5.78 -11.12 15.82
N LEU A 373 4.77 -11.97 15.61
CA LEU A 373 4.86 -13.42 15.82
C LEU A 373 5.07 -14.15 14.49
N ALA A 374 6.12 -14.99 14.41
CA ALA A 374 6.29 -15.87 13.25
C ALA A 374 5.20 -16.94 13.26
N VAL A 375 4.57 -17.18 12.10
CA VAL A 375 3.49 -18.16 11.98
C VAL A 375 3.78 -19.11 10.83
N VAL A 376 3.44 -20.38 11.03
CA VAL A 376 3.35 -21.40 9.99
C VAL A 376 1.96 -22.01 10.09
N PHE A 377 1.18 -21.89 9.03
CA PHE A 377 -0.14 -22.52 8.99
C PHE A 377 -0.02 -24.03 8.81
N VAL A 378 -0.83 -24.79 9.53
CA VAL A 378 -0.98 -26.23 9.33
C VAL A 378 -2.41 -26.46 8.86
N THR A 379 -2.66 -27.19 7.78
CA THR A 379 -4.04 -27.32 7.29
C THR A 379 -4.26 -28.60 6.49
N ALA A 380 -5.48 -29.15 6.57
CA ALA A 380 -5.92 -30.29 5.75
C ALA A 380 -6.53 -29.86 4.39
N TYR A 381 -6.78 -28.57 4.15
CA TYR A 381 -7.54 -28.08 2.99
C TYR A 381 -6.64 -27.41 1.93
N ASP A 382 -6.61 -27.99 0.73
CA ASP A 382 -5.72 -27.59 -0.37
C ASP A 382 -6.26 -26.39 -1.20
N GLU A 383 -7.59 -26.21 -1.32
CA GLU A 383 -8.19 -25.27 -2.29
C GLU A 383 -8.31 -23.81 -1.82
N HIS A 384 -8.35 -23.54 -0.51
CA HIS A 384 -8.36 -22.18 0.04
C HIS A 384 -7.00 -21.70 0.54
N ALA A 385 -6.05 -22.61 0.75
CA ALA A 385 -4.66 -22.27 1.08
C ALA A 385 -3.97 -21.53 -0.08
N LEU A 386 -4.33 -21.83 -1.33
CA LEU A 386 -3.75 -21.28 -2.58
C LEU A 386 -3.78 -19.74 -2.70
N ARG A 387 -4.71 -19.05 -2.03
CA ARG A 387 -4.76 -17.56 -2.07
C ARG A 387 -3.81 -16.89 -1.07
N ALA A 388 -3.42 -17.58 0.00
CA ALA A 388 -2.41 -17.09 0.93
C ALA A 388 -0.98 -17.13 0.34
N PHE A 389 -0.76 -17.93 -0.72
CA PHE A 389 0.51 -17.98 -1.47
C PHE A 389 0.84 -16.66 -2.17
N GLU A 390 -0.15 -15.92 -2.67
CA GLU A 390 0.07 -14.68 -3.43
C GLU A 390 0.66 -13.56 -2.57
N VAL A 391 0.55 -13.66 -1.24
CA VAL A 391 1.01 -12.64 -0.28
C VAL A 391 2.46 -12.90 0.18
N ASN A 392 3.08 -14.05 -0.14
CA ASN A 392 4.48 -14.42 0.14
C ASN A 392 4.98 -14.22 1.60
N ALA A 393 4.07 -14.09 2.56
CA ALA A 393 4.44 -13.60 3.89
C ALA A 393 4.46 -14.68 4.99
N VAL A 394 3.77 -15.80 4.81
CA VAL A 394 3.60 -16.86 5.82
C VAL A 394 3.82 -18.23 5.18
N ASP A 395 4.44 -19.15 5.92
CA ASP A 395 4.63 -20.53 5.49
C ASP A 395 3.43 -21.41 5.81
N TYR A 396 3.26 -22.52 5.09
CA TYR A 396 2.19 -23.49 5.35
C TYR A 396 2.68 -24.94 5.24
N LEU A 397 1.98 -25.84 5.94
CA LEU A 397 2.17 -27.27 5.96
C LEU A 397 0.83 -27.95 5.71
N LEU A 398 0.78 -28.85 4.74
CA LEU A 398 -0.40 -29.67 4.49
C LEU A 398 -0.38 -30.89 5.43
N LYS A 399 -1.53 -31.22 6.00
CA LYS A 399 -1.75 -32.48 6.73
C LYS A 399 -1.99 -33.61 5.71
N PRO A 400 -1.35 -34.79 5.87
CA PRO A 400 -0.40 -35.15 6.93
C PRO A 400 0.96 -34.45 6.74
N VAL A 401 1.51 -33.93 7.84
CA VAL A 401 2.75 -33.15 7.81
C VAL A 401 3.95 -34.06 7.49
N ALA A 402 4.66 -33.75 6.41
CA ALA A 402 5.91 -34.43 6.08
C ALA A 402 7.11 -33.81 6.83
N ALA A 403 8.00 -34.66 7.35
CA ALA A 403 9.10 -34.23 8.22
C ALA A 403 10.12 -33.29 7.55
N ASP A 404 10.37 -33.49 6.25
CA ASP A 404 11.23 -32.65 5.41
C ASP A 404 10.59 -31.27 5.15
N ARG A 405 9.28 -31.24 4.89
CA ARG A 405 8.50 -30.01 4.71
C ARG A 405 8.47 -29.18 5.99
N LEU A 406 8.27 -29.82 7.13
CA LEU A 406 8.36 -29.15 8.44
C LEU A 406 9.75 -28.57 8.67
N ARG A 407 10.82 -29.33 8.42
CA ARG A 407 12.20 -28.81 8.54
C ARG A 407 12.46 -27.59 7.66
N ALA A 408 11.98 -27.61 6.42
CA ALA A 408 12.11 -26.46 5.52
C ALA A 408 11.31 -25.24 6.01
N ALA A 409 10.10 -25.45 6.54
CA ALA A 409 9.29 -24.38 7.12
C ALA A 409 9.95 -23.81 8.39
N LEU A 410 10.53 -24.65 9.25
CA LEU A 410 11.26 -24.22 10.44
C LEU A 410 12.52 -23.42 10.08
N ALA A 411 13.25 -23.79 9.02
CA ALA A 411 14.39 -23.00 8.54
C ALA A 411 13.99 -21.56 8.17
N ARG A 412 12.88 -21.40 7.43
CA ARG A 412 12.34 -20.07 7.07
C ARG A 412 11.75 -19.34 8.27
N ALA A 413 11.09 -20.06 9.18
CA ALA A 413 10.60 -19.49 10.44
C ALA A 413 11.75 -18.95 11.29
N ARG A 414 12.88 -19.67 11.41
CA ARG A 414 14.09 -19.19 12.10
C ARG A 414 14.61 -17.88 11.48
N GLU A 415 14.61 -17.77 10.15
CA GLU A 415 14.99 -16.52 9.48
C GLU A 415 14.03 -15.37 9.80
N ARG A 416 12.71 -15.63 9.80
CA ARG A 416 11.71 -14.62 10.15
C ARG A 416 11.79 -14.18 11.61
N VAL A 417 11.95 -15.12 12.54
CA VAL A 417 12.15 -14.84 13.97
C VAL A 417 13.40 -13.99 14.17
N ARG A 418 14.51 -14.33 13.50
CA ARG A 418 15.75 -13.53 13.52
C ARG A 418 15.58 -12.14 12.92
N ALA A 419 14.85 -12.04 11.82
CA ALA A 419 14.60 -10.79 11.10
C ALA A 419 13.52 -9.92 11.77
N ARG A 420 12.77 -10.46 12.74
CA ARG A 420 11.54 -9.86 13.29
C ARG A 420 10.61 -9.37 12.17
N ALA A 421 10.46 -10.18 11.13
CA ALA A 421 9.67 -9.82 9.96
C ALA A 421 8.17 -9.89 10.32
N PRO A 422 7.42 -8.78 10.22
CA PRO A 422 6.02 -8.77 10.62
C PRO A 422 5.15 -9.56 9.65
N VAL A 423 4.13 -10.23 10.19
CA VAL A 423 3.11 -10.91 9.39
C VAL A 423 2.06 -9.89 8.91
N PRO A 424 1.79 -9.74 7.60
CA PRO A 424 0.82 -8.80 7.06
C PRO A 424 -0.60 -9.36 7.21
N VAL A 425 -1.07 -9.42 8.46
CA VAL A 425 -2.36 -10.01 8.85
C VAL A 425 -3.53 -9.46 8.03
N ALA A 426 -3.56 -8.14 7.79
CA ALA A 426 -4.61 -7.51 6.99
C ALA A 426 -4.65 -8.02 5.53
N ALA A 427 -3.49 -8.23 4.91
CA ALA A 427 -3.40 -8.77 3.55
C ALA A 427 -3.84 -10.24 3.50
N LEU A 428 -3.43 -11.04 4.50
CA LEU A 428 -3.84 -12.44 4.63
C LEU A 428 -5.35 -12.58 4.83
N LEU A 429 -5.93 -11.81 5.75
CA LEU A 429 -7.38 -11.80 5.99
C LEU A 429 -8.16 -11.42 4.73
N ARG A 430 -7.66 -10.46 3.96
CA ARG A 430 -8.29 -10.05 2.69
C ARG A 430 -8.17 -11.11 1.60
N ALA A 431 -7.04 -11.81 1.50
CA ALA A 431 -6.82 -12.86 0.51
C ALA A 431 -7.69 -14.11 0.77
N VAL A 432 -7.98 -14.39 2.04
CA VAL A 432 -8.72 -15.58 2.48
C VAL A 432 -10.23 -15.34 2.50
N ARG A 433 -10.68 -14.11 2.75
CA ARG A 433 -12.11 -13.78 2.64
C ARG A 433 -12.57 -13.95 1.18
N PRO A 434 -13.72 -14.61 0.92
CA PRO A 434 -14.33 -14.59 -0.39
C PRO A 434 -14.54 -13.13 -0.84
N ALA A 435 -14.24 -12.83 -2.10
CA ALA A 435 -14.38 -11.46 -2.62
C ALA A 435 -15.82 -10.96 -2.42
N GLY A 436 -16.00 -9.95 -1.56
CA GLY A 436 -17.31 -9.38 -1.24
C GLY A 436 -18.05 -10.02 -0.07
N ALA A 437 -17.49 -10.99 0.66
CA ALA A 437 -18.11 -11.53 1.86
C ALA A 437 -17.96 -10.58 3.06
N ALA A 438 -19.10 -10.19 3.62
CA ALA A 438 -19.18 -9.41 4.84
C ALA A 438 -18.75 -10.22 6.08
N ALA A 439 -18.22 -9.54 7.09
CA ALA A 439 -17.90 -10.13 8.38
C ALA A 439 -19.19 -10.51 9.11
N GLU A 440 -19.32 -11.78 9.47
CA GLU A 440 -20.44 -12.28 10.27
C GLU A 440 -20.30 -11.93 11.76
N ARG A 441 -19.05 -11.73 12.21
CA ARG A 441 -18.69 -11.38 13.59
C ARG A 441 -17.49 -10.44 13.62
N ILE A 442 -17.46 -9.59 14.65
CA ILE A 442 -16.43 -8.60 14.92
C ILE A 442 -15.71 -9.02 16.20
N LEU A 443 -14.40 -9.19 16.10
CA LEU A 443 -13.55 -9.56 17.24
C LEU A 443 -12.97 -8.30 17.87
N VAL A 444 -13.09 -8.17 19.20
CA VAL A 444 -12.55 -7.07 19.98
C VAL A 444 -11.67 -7.63 21.08
N ARG A 445 -10.45 -7.10 21.19
CA ARG A 445 -9.53 -7.42 22.28
C ARG A 445 -9.68 -6.37 23.38
N ASP A 446 -10.04 -6.82 24.58
CA ASP A 446 -10.12 -6.01 25.80
C ASP A 446 -9.14 -6.58 26.82
N GLY A 447 -7.89 -6.12 26.75
CA GLY A 447 -6.77 -6.68 27.50
C GLY A 447 -6.47 -8.14 27.12
N SER A 448 -6.70 -9.06 28.07
CA SER A 448 -6.56 -10.52 27.88
C SER A 448 -7.87 -11.20 27.46
N LYS A 449 -8.98 -10.48 27.41
CA LYS A 449 -10.28 -11.01 27.00
C LYS A 449 -10.53 -10.72 25.53
N VAL A 450 -11.12 -11.71 24.86
CA VAL A 450 -11.61 -11.57 23.48
C VAL A 450 -13.12 -11.54 23.53
N VAL A 451 -13.71 -10.44 23.04
CA VAL A 451 -15.15 -10.27 22.89
C VAL A 451 -15.51 -10.52 21.43
N VAL A 452 -16.45 -11.42 21.21
CA VAL A 452 -16.99 -11.73 19.87
C VAL A 452 -18.36 -11.08 19.77
N ILE A 453 -18.49 -10.11 18.87
CA ILE A 453 -19.73 -9.38 18.61
C ILE A 453 -20.30 -9.90 17.28
N PRO A 454 -21.44 -10.63 17.26
CA PRO A 454 -22.13 -10.92 16.01
C PRO A 454 -22.41 -9.62 15.27
N ALA A 455 -22.10 -9.53 13.97
CA ALA A 455 -22.34 -8.31 13.21
C ALA A 455 -23.81 -7.90 13.30
N ALA A 456 -24.73 -8.87 13.31
CA ALA A 456 -26.16 -8.64 13.50
C ALA A 456 -26.55 -7.91 14.80
N ASP A 457 -25.72 -8.04 15.83
CA ASP A 457 -25.95 -7.42 17.13
C ASP A 457 -25.35 -6.01 17.22
N LEU A 458 -24.53 -5.58 16.25
CA LEU A 458 -23.97 -4.23 16.21
C LEU A 458 -25.09 -3.23 15.87
N ASP A 459 -25.29 -2.24 16.72
CA ASP A 459 -26.31 -1.22 16.53
C ASP A 459 -25.78 -0.07 15.65
N TYR A 460 -24.61 0.46 16.01
CA TYR A 460 -23.86 1.39 15.19
C TYR A 460 -22.38 1.40 15.60
N ALA A 461 -21.55 1.94 14.73
CA ALA A 461 -20.15 2.18 14.99
C ALA A 461 -19.86 3.68 14.95
N GLU A 462 -19.05 4.14 15.89
CA GLU A 462 -18.68 5.54 16.08
C GLU A 462 -17.16 5.72 15.97
N ALA A 463 -16.72 6.71 15.20
CA ALA A 463 -15.31 7.08 15.15
C ALA A 463 -14.89 7.81 16.43
N GLN A 464 -13.84 7.30 17.10
CA GLN A 464 -13.23 7.89 18.29
C GLN A 464 -11.71 7.91 18.12
N ASP A 465 -11.19 8.95 17.48
CA ASP A 465 -9.77 9.12 17.17
C ASP A 465 -9.17 7.87 16.45
N ASP A 466 -8.25 7.16 17.10
CA ASP A 466 -7.60 5.95 16.59
C ASP A 466 -8.41 4.65 16.83
N TYR A 467 -9.59 4.77 17.43
CA TYR A 467 -10.49 3.67 17.77
C TYR A 467 -11.86 3.83 17.12
N VAL A 468 -12.56 2.71 17.04
CA VAL A 468 -14.00 2.68 16.74
C VAL A 468 -14.74 2.15 17.96
N GLY A 469 -15.70 2.95 18.44
CA GLY A 469 -16.68 2.51 19.42
C GLY A 469 -17.75 1.67 18.73
N LEU A 470 -17.78 0.38 19.06
CA LEU A 470 -18.77 -0.58 18.59
C LEU A 470 -19.91 -0.63 19.61
N HIS A 471 -21.05 -0.02 19.28
CA HIS A 471 -22.22 0.04 20.14
C HIS A 471 -23.12 -1.17 19.87
N THR A 472 -23.33 -2.01 20.88
CA THR A 472 -24.15 -3.23 20.78
C THR A 472 -24.82 -3.55 22.11
N LYS A 473 -26.14 -3.77 22.11
CA LYS A 473 -26.90 -4.19 23.30
C LYS A 473 -26.67 -3.28 24.52
N GLY A 474 -26.56 -1.97 24.29
CA GLY A 474 -26.30 -0.96 25.33
C GLY A 474 -24.89 -0.95 25.91
N LYS A 475 -23.93 -1.67 25.29
CA LYS A 475 -22.51 -1.66 25.64
C LYS A 475 -21.68 -1.06 24.51
N VAL A 476 -20.54 -0.50 24.86
CA VAL A 476 -19.55 0.03 23.91
C VAL A 476 -18.27 -0.78 24.02
N HIS A 477 -17.79 -1.29 22.89
CA HIS A 477 -16.51 -1.98 22.80
C HIS A 477 -15.57 -1.19 21.89
N LEU A 478 -14.37 -0.86 22.39
CA LEU A 478 -13.39 -0.11 21.61
C LEU A 478 -12.53 -1.07 20.79
N LYS A 479 -12.49 -0.88 19.48
CA LYS A 479 -11.61 -1.62 18.57
C LYS A 479 -10.63 -0.67 17.90
N GLN A 480 -9.35 -0.97 17.98
CA GLN A 480 -8.29 -0.20 17.32
C GLN A 480 -8.32 -0.47 15.82
N GLN A 481 -9.00 0.40 15.08
CA GLN A 481 -9.11 0.39 13.62
C GLN A 481 -9.79 1.69 13.19
N THR A 482 -9.78 2.00 11.90
CA THR A 482 -10.54 3.14 11.38
C THR A 482 -12.00 2.78 11.13
N LEU A 483 -12.90 3.76 11.21
CA LEU A 483 -14.31 3.58 10.88
C LEU A 483 -14.51 3.14 9.42
N ALA A 484 -13.66 3.61 8.50
CA ALA A 484 -13.67 3.20 7.10
C ALA A 484 -13.22 1.74 6.91
N GLY A 485 -12.20 1.30 7.66
CA GLY A 485 -11.76 -0.10 7.64
C GLY A 485 -12.84 -1.04 8.15
N LEU A 486 -13.55 -0.65 9.22
CA LEU A 486 -14.71 -1.40 9.70
C LEU A 486 -15.83 -1.45 8.65
N GLU A 487 -16.20 -0.31 8.06
CA GLU A 487 -17.25 -0.20 7.04
C GLU A 487 -17.03 -1.16 5.87
N GLN A 488 -15.80 -1.25 5.36
CA GLN A 488 -15.44 -2.16 4.26
C GLN A 488 -15.59 -3.65 4.62
N SER A 489 -15.55 -3.97 5.91
CA SER A 489 -15.67 -5.34 6.39
C SER A 489 -17.12 -5.75 6.66
N LEU A 490 -18.06 -4.81 6.74
CA LEU A 490 -19.46 -5.05 7.09
C LEU A 490 -20.34 -5.19 5.84
N ASP A 491 -21.52 -5.80 6.00
CA ASP A 491 -22.48 -5.97 4.90
C ASP A 491 -23.01 -4.59 4.46
N PRO A 492 -22.74 -4.14 3.22
CA PRO A 492 -23.16 -2.82 2.74
C PRO A 492 -24.68 -2.67 2.61
N ASN A 493 -25.43 -3.77 2.55
CA ASN A 493 -26.90 -3.74 2.53
C ASN A 493 -27.49 -3.53 3.93
N ARG A 494 -26.70 -3.79 4.97
CA ARG A 494 -27.12 -3.69 6.37
C ARG A 494 -26.47 -2.52 7.10
N PHE A 495 -25.24 -2.17 6.75
CA PHE A 495 -24.46 -1.14 7.41
C PHE A 495 -24.20 0.04 6.49
N VAL A 496 -24.63 1.22 6.91
CA VAL A 496 -24.58 2.43 6.08
C VAL A 496 -23.83 3.52 6.79
N ARG A 497 -22.88 4.16 6.10
CA ARG A 497 -22.24 5.37 6.61
C ARG A 497 -23.17 6.57 6.51
N ILE A 498 -23.71 6.97 7.65
CA ILE A 498 -24.66 8.08 7.77
C ILE A 498 -23.96 9.42 8.00
N HIS A 499 -22.75 9.40 8.56
CA HIS A 499 -21.94 10.58 8.87
C HIS A 499 -20.45 10.26 8.80
N ARG A 500 -19.58 11.29 8.79
CA ARG A 500 -18.12 11.07 8.86
C ARG A 500 -17.71 10.24 10.09
N SER A 501 -18.50 10.34 11.17
CA SER A 501 -18.26 9.66 12.45
C SER A 501 -19.15 8.44 12.71
N TYR A 502 -20.13 8.11 11.85
CA TYR A 502 -21.11 7.06 12.16
C TYR A 502 -21.38 6.12 10.99
N VAL A 503 -21.33 4.81 11.28
CA VAL A 503 -21.87 3.73 10.46
C VAL A 503 -23.03 3.10 11.22
N LEU A 504 -24.21 3.05 10.62
CA LEU A 504 -25.45 2.61 11.26
C LEU A 504 -25.87 1.24 10.72
N ASN A 505 -26.31 0.34 11.60
CA ASN A 505 -27.10 -0.83 11.21
C ASN A 505 -28.54 -0.40 10.88
N VAL A 506 -28.95 -0.57 9.63
CA VAL A 506 -30.26 -0.14 9.13
C VAL A 506 -31.40 -0.87 9.84
N ASP A 507 -31.19 -2.12 10.28
CA ASP A 507 -32.20 -2.89 11.02
C ASP A 507 -32.55 -2.26 12.38
N ARG A 508 -31.67 -1.39 12.90
CA ARG A 508 -31.89 -0.67 14.16
C ARG A 508 -32.53 0.69 13.96
N LEU A 509 -32.73 1.14 12.74
CA LEU A 509 -33.33 2.43 12.44
C LEU A 509 -34.84 2.39 12.69
N ALA A 510 -35.33 3.23 13.61
CA ALA A 510 -36.77 3.38 13.85
C ALA A 510 -37.39 4.44 12.93
N ARG A 511 -36.74 5.60 12.78
CA ARG A 511 -37.23 6.69 11.92
C ARG A 511 -36.13 7.68 11.55
N LEU A 512 -36.36 8.42 10.46
CA LEU A 512 -35.54 9.55 10.05
C LEU A 512 -36.25 10.87 10.34
N GLU A 513 -35.51 11.83 10.89
CA GLU A 513 -36.00 13.18 11.16
C GLU A 513 -35.30 14.20 10.27
N THR A 514 -36.09 15.16 9.78
CA THR A 514 -35.63 16.23 8.88
C THR A 514 -36.06 17.63 9.33
N GLU A 515 -36.50 17.80 10.57
CA GLU A 515 -36.96 19.09 11.11
C GLU A 515 -35.83 19.83 11.84
N GLY A 516 -35.68 21.14 11.59
CA GLY A 516 -34.71 22.02 12.28
C GLY A 516 -33.31 22.06 11.67
N GLU A 517 -32.28 22.30 12.51
CA GLU A 517 -30.88 22.58 12.13
C GLU A 517 -30.09 21.37 11.57
N GLY A 518 -30.71 20.20 11.36
CA GLY A 518 -30.00 19.02 10.85
C GLY A 518 -30.88 17.82 10.52
N ARG A 519 -30.26 16.76 10.01
CA ARG A 519 -30.91 15.46 9.75
C ARG A 519 -30.44 14.47 10.81
N ALA A 520 -31.35 13.66 11.34
CA ALA A 520 -31.04 12.67 12.36
C ALA A 520 -31.64 11.30 12.05
N ALA A 521 -30.90 10.24 12.38
CA ALA A 521 -31.37 8.87 12.42
C ALA A 521 -31.69 8.51 13.87
N VAL A 522 -32.93 8.09 14.13
CA VAL A 522 -33.39 7.67 15.45
C VAL A 522 -33.49 6.16 15.46
N LEU A 523 -32.76 5.51 16.37
CA LEU A 523 -32.73 4.06 16.52
C LEU A 523 -33.92 3.57 17.37
N VAL A 524 -34.16 2.26 17.36
CA VAL A 524 -35.24 1.59 18.12
C VAL A 524 -35.14 1.77 19.63
N ASP A 525 -33.95 2.02 20.16
CA ASP A 525 -33.67 2.32 21.56
C ASP A 525 -33.81 3.81 21.92
N GLY A 526 -34.13 4.65 20.93
CA GLY A 526 -34.23 6.10 21.07
C GLY A 526 -32.92 6.86 20.84
N THR A 527 -31.80 6.19 20.56
CA THR A 527 -30.52 6.82 20.26
C THR A 527 -30.64 7.70 19.01
N ARG A 528 -30.09 8.92 19.07
CA ARG A 528 -30.15 9.91 17.98
C ARG A 528 -28.76 10.13 17.39
N LEU A 529 -28.59 9.80 16.11
CA LEU A 529 -27.32 9.96 15.39
C LEU A 529 -27.43 11.04 14.32
N ALA A 530 -26.40 11.88 14.22
CA ALA A 530 -26.31 12.90 13.19
C ALA A 530 -26.18 12.26 11.80
N VAL A 531 -26.86 12.83 10.79
CA VAL A 531 -26.85 12.32 9.42
C VAL A 531 -26.41 13.42 8.45
N SER A 532 -25.40 13.12 7.65
CA SER A 532 -24.92 13.98 6.57
C SER A 532 -25.88 13.99 5.37
N ARG A 533 -25.75 14.97 4.47
CA ARG A 533 -26.58 15.01 3.26
C ARG A 533 -26.44 13.74 2.40
N ALA A 534 -25.21 13.28 2.21
CA ALA A 534 -24.89 12.05 1.47
C ALA A 534 -25.34 10.79 2.22
N GLY A 535 -25.14 10.74 3.54
CA GLY A 535 -25.61 9.63 4.37
C GLY A 535 -27.12 9.45 4.34
N TYR A 536 -27.86 10.56 4.33
CA TYR A 536 -29.32 10.54 4.18
C TYR A 536 -29.75 9.98 2.82
N ALA A 537 -29.06 10.34 1.73
CA ALA A 537 -29.34 9.79 0.40
C ALA A 537 -29.07 8.28 0.34
N ARG A 538 -27.99 7.81 0.98
CA ARG A 538 -27.67 6.37 1.08
C ARG A 538 -28.72 5.59 1.86
N LEU A 539 -29.17 6.10 3.02
CA LEU A 539 -30.24 5.46 3.79
C LEU A 539 -31.53 5.37 2.98
N LYS A 540 -31.91 6.44 2.28
CA LYS A 540 -33.10 6.46 1.41
C LYS A 540 -33.04 5.47 0.24
N ALA A 541 -31.86 5.03 -0.18
CA ALA A 541 -31.72 4.06 -1.26
C ALA A 541 -31.89 2.61 -0.78
N LEU A 542 -31.80 2.38 0.53
CA LEU A 542 -31.84 1.05 1.17
C LEU A 542 -33.15 0.77 1.92
N LEU A 543 -33.87 1.82 2.32
CA LEU A 543 -35.24 1.79 2.86
C LEU A 543 -36.25 1.83 1.73
#